data_AF-A0A336MVH0-F1
#
_entry.id   AF-A0A336MVH0-F1
#
_cell.length_a   1.000
_cell.length_b   1.000
_cell.length_c   1.000
_cell.angle_alpha   90.00
_cell.angle_beta   90.00
_cell.angle_gamma   90.00
#
_symmetry.space_group_name_H-M   'P 1'
#
loop_
_entity.id
_entity.type
_entity.pdbx_description
1 polymer ?
#
loop_
_entity_poly.entity_id
_entity_poly.type
_entity_poly.pdbx_seq_one_letter_code
_entity_poly.pdbx_strand_id
1 'polypeptide(L)'
;MVDEFFYGFTLQGEKAEHQWTGHKQADDEEHSGEMSSKLILKRCLLGPDAAAGELNVVEAETMSMQEMIKIPLVVLKVGEERQVNLGELEFFDAPVTFRLVQGKGPVHVLGQHLQQEEESEMVDMEEFGDEDDEDLEDEEHVIKADEDGNPKKKQKLSKDAKKSKNHKGK
;
A
#
# COMPACT_ATOMS: atom_id res chain seq x y z
N MET A 1 20.70 -8.40 -1.53
CA MET A 1 21.00 -8.41 -2.99
C MET A 1 19.77 -7.89 -3.72
N VAL A 2 19.91 -7.13 -4.82
CA VAL A 2 18.75 -6.68 -5.62
C VAL A 2 18.72 -7.46 -6.92
N ASP A 3 17.64 -8.19 -7.16
CA ASP A 3 17.36 -8.84 -8.42
C ASP A 3 16.59 -7.88 -9.33
N GLU A 4 17.00 -7.80 -10.60
CA GLU A 4 16.41 -6.93 -11.60
C GLU A 4 15.82 -7.75 -12.74
N PHE A 5 14.53 -7.56 -12.99
CA PHE A 5 13.78 -8.25 -14.04
C PHE A 5 13.23 -7.25 -15.05
N PHE A 6 13.27 -7.64 -16.33
CA PHE A 6 12.50 -6.91 -17.36
C PHE A 6 11.01 -7.06 -17.06
N TYR A 7 10.27 -5.95 -17.15
CA TYR A 7 8.83 -5.94 -16.96
C TYR A 7 8.13 -5.28 -18.14
N GLY A 8 7.00 -5.85 -18.56
CA GLY A 8 6.17 -5.24 -19.58
C GLY A 8 4.83 -5.94 -19.73
N PHE A 9 3.84 -5.17 -20.14
CA PHE A 9 2.48 -5.65 -20.37
C PHE A 9 1.84 -4.89 -21.53
N THR A 10 0.74 -5.43 -22.05
CA THR A 10 -0.02 -4.83 -23.15
C THR A 10 -1.47 -4.67 -22.75
N LEU A 11 -2.00 -3.47 -22.94
CA LEU A 11 -3.42 -3.18 -22.79
C LEU A 11 -4.08 -3.14 -24.17
N GLN A 12 -5.00 -4.06 -24.43
CA GLN A 12 -5.69 -4.17 -25.71
C GLN A 12 -7.17 -4.53 -25.51
N GLY A 13 -8.04 -3.82 -26.21
CA GLY A 13 -9.49 -3.92 -26.04
C GLY A 13 -10.05 -2.83 -25.12
N GLU A 14 -11.37 -2.66 -25.16
CA GLU A 14 -12.05 -1.67 -24.31
C GLU A 14 -11.94 -2.06 -22.84
N LYS A 15 -11.52 -1.11 -21.99
CA LYS A 15 -11.35 -1.32 -20.54
C LYS A 15 -10.36 -2.43 -20.18
N ALA A 16 -9.41 -2.72 -21.06
CA ALA A 16 -8.31 -3.63 -20.74
C ALA A 16 -7.59 -3.16 -19.48
N GLU A 17 -7.23 -4.10 -18.62
CA GLU A 17 -6.52 -3.82 -17.37
C GLU A 17 -5.37 -4.78 -17.15
N HIS A 18 -4.35 -4.29 -16.43
CA HIS A 18 -3.21 -5.06 -15.98
C HIS A 18 -2.90 -4.67 -14.54
N GLN A 19 -2.83 -5.66 -13.64
CA GLN A 19 -2.50 -5.43 -12.25
C GLN A 19 -1.07 -5.88 -11.97
N TRP A 20 -0.32 -5.02 -11.27
CA TRP A 20 0.92 -5.39 -10.62
C TRP A 20 0.69 -5.45 -9.11
N THR A 21 1.15 -6.52 -8.49
CA THR A 21 1.19 -6.69 -7.03
C THR A 21 2.66 -6.89 -6.66
N GLY A 22 3.19 -6.08 -5.75
CA GLY A 22 4.62 -6.07 -5.44
C GLY A 22 5.17 -7.45 -5.07
N HIS A 23 4.42 -8.22 -4.29
CA HIS A 23 4.87 -9.54 -3.86
C HIS A 23 4.62 -10.61 -4.93
N LYS A 24 5.49 -11.64 -4.97
CA LYS A 24 5.15 -12.91 -5.62
C LYS A 24 3.86 -13.41 -4.97
N GLN A 25 2.86 -13.73 -5.79
CA GLN A 25 1.67 -14.45 -5.33
C GLN A 25 2.18 -15.82 -4.86
N ALA A 26 2.41 -15.95 -3.55
CA ALA A 26 3.03 -17.13 -2.96
C ALA A 26 1.98 -18.24 -2.91
N ASP A 27 2.05 -19.18 -3.85
CA ASP A 27 1.58 -20.56 -3.64
C ASP A 27 2.63 -21.39 -2.87
N ASP A 28 3.83 -20.86 -2.62
CA ASP A 28 4.91 -21.52 -1.89
C ASP A 28 5.14 -20.84 -0.52
N GLU A 29 4.64 -21.48 0.54
CA GLU A 29 4.80 -21.08 1.95
C GLU A 29 6.25 -21.23 2.47
N GLU A 30 7.19 -21.69 1.66
CA GLU A 30 8.53 -22.14 2.12
C GLU A 30 9.64 -21.08 1.99
N HIS A 31 9.37 -19.93 1.35
CA HIS A 31 10.32 -18.81 1.22
C HIS A 31 9.69 -17.51 1.74
N SER A 32 9.45 -17.43 3.06
CA SER A 32 8.85 -16.27 3.72
C SER A 32 9.87 -15.23 4.21
N GLY A 33 10.91 -14.96 3.43
CA GLY A 33 11.69 -13.73 3.62
C GLY A 33 10.80 -12.54 3.27
N GLU A 34 10.81 -11.47 4.07
CA GLU A 34 10.14 -10.22 3.69
C GLU A 34 10.83 -9.68 2.43
N MET A 35 10.18 -9.78 1.28
CA MET A 35 10.71 -9.30 0.00
C MET A 35 10.04 -7.98 -0.34
N SER A 36 10.84 -6.92 -0.45
CA SER A 36 10.39 -5.65 -1.02
C SER A 36 10.47 -5.70 -2.54
N SER A 37 9.54 -5.02 -3.19
CA SER A 37 9.43 -4.99 -4.65
C SER A 37 9.13 -3.60 -5.16
N LYS A 38 9.81 -3.25 -6.26
CA LYS A 38 9.68 -1.95 -6.91
C LYS A 38 9.43 -2.12 -8.40
N LEU A 39 8.36 -1.51 -8.89
CA LEU A 39 8.07 -1.40 -10.31
C LEU A 39 8.53 -0.03 -10.82
N ILE A 40 9.37 -0.02 -11.86
CA ILE A 40 9.83 1.20 -12.53
C ILE A 40 9.31 1.17 -13.97
N LEU A 41 8.36 2.06 -14.31
CA LEU A 41 7.89 2.21 -15.68
C LEU A 41 8.78 3.17 -16.46
N LYS A 42 9.26 2.73 -17.63
CA LYS A 42 10.20 3.51 -18.46
C LYS A 42 9.57 4.09 -19.70
N ARG A 43 8.79 3.30 -20.45
CA ARG A 43 8.15 3.78 -21.68
C ARG A 43 6.77 3.21 -21.89
N CYS A 44 6.00 3.93 -22.68
CA CYS A 44 4.74 3.49 -23.22
C CYS A 44 4.73 3.70 -24.74
N LEU A 45 4.26 2.70 -25.49
CA LEU A 45 4.25 2.69 -26.95
C LEU A 45 2.86 2.32 -27.45
N LEU A 46 2.33 3.12 -28.38
CA LEU A 46 1.13 2.77 -29.12
C LEU A 46 1.49 1.81 -30.25
N GLY A 47 0.92 0.61 -30.22
CA GLY A 47 1.22 -0.43 -31.18
C GLY A 47 0.81 -0.07 -32.62
N PRO A 48 1.39 -0.77 -33.61
CA PRO A 48 1.18 -0.45 -35.03
C PRO A 48 -0.27 -0.63 -35.48
N ASP A 49 -1.00 -1.56 -34.85
CA ASP A 49 -2.38 -1.91 -35.20
C ASP A 49 -3.43 -0.97 -34.60
N ALA A 50 -3.00 0.06 -33.85
CA ALA A 50 -3.91 1.03 -33.27
C ALA A 50 -4.66 1.84 -34.34
N ALA A 51 -5.94 2.10 -34.08
CA ALA A 51 -6.79 2.82 -35.02
C ALA A 51 -6.32 4.27 -35.22
N ALA A 52 -6.29 4.73 -36.47
CA ALA A 52 -5.97 6.11 -36.79
C ALA A 52 -7.01 7.07 -36.21
N GLY A 53 -6.56 8.18 -35.63
CA GLY A 53 -7.45 9.19 -35.06
C GLY A 53 -8.05 8.84 -33.68
N GLU A 54 -7.83 7.63 -33.16
CA GLU A 54 -8.30 7.23 -31.84
C GLU A 54 -7.32 7.69 -30.73
N LEU A 55 -7.87 8.35 -29.70
CA LEU A 55 -7.11 8.72 -28.51
C LEU A 55 -7.07 7.53 -27.54
N ASN A 56 -5.86 7.16 -27.12
CA ASN A 56 -5.61 6.07 -26.18
C ASN A 56 -5.10 6.66 -24.87
N VAL A 57 -5.81 6.42 -23.77
CA VAL A 57 -5.47 6.97 -22.44
C VAL A 57 -5.28 5.82 -21.47
N VAL A 58 -4.08 5.73 -20.89
CA VAL A 58 -3.78 4.77 -19.82
C VAL A 58 -3.86 5.49 -18.48
N GLU A 59 -4.64 4.95 -17.57
CA GLU A 59 -4.79 5.38 -16.20
C GLU A 59 -4.09 4.39 -15.26
N ALA A 60 -3.51 4.89 -14.17
CA ALA A 60 -3.11 4.05 -13.03
C ALA A 60 -4.02 4.32 -11.84
N GLU A 61 -4.46 3.24 -11.19
CA GLU A 61 -5.14 3.23 -9.91
C GLU A 61 -4.19 2.62 -8.86
N THR A 62 -3.83 3.41 -7.84
CA THR A 62 -2.92 2.99 -6.76
C THR A 62 -3.27 3.65 -5.44
N MET A 63 -2.78 3.10 -4.33
CA MET A 63 -2.88 3.71 -3.00
C MET A 63 -1.86 4.86 -2.88
N SER A 64 -2.34 6.05 -2.51
CA SER A 64 -1.49 7.17 -2.06
C SER A 64 -1.28 7.10 -0.54
N MET A 65 -0.68 8.12 0.07
CA MET A 65 -0.54 8.17 1.54
C MET A 65 -1.87 8.14 2.30
N GLN A 66 -2.99 8.51 1.67
CA GLN A 66 -4.28 8.70 2.36
C GLN A 66 -5.42 7.90 1.71
N GLU A 67 -5.45 7.82 0.39
CA GLU A 67 -6.56 7.23 -0.35
C GLU A 67 -6.14 6.59 -1.67
N MET A 68 -7.04 5.78 -2.23
CA MET A 68 -6.89 5.24 -3.57
C MET A 68 -7.12 6.35 -4.61
N ILE A 69 -6.13 6.56 -5.47
CA ILE A 69 -6.16 7.59 -6.51
C ILE A 69 -6.22 6.95 -7.90
N LYS A 70 -6.84 7.66 -8.85
CA LYS A 70 -6.86 7.34 -10.27
C LYS A 70 -6.28 8.50 -11.05
N ILE A 71 -5.22 8.25 -11.81
CA ILE A 71 -4.52 9.29 -12.55
C ILE A 71 -4.14 8.85 -13.97
N PRO A 72 -4.48 9.64 -15.01
CA PRO A 72 -3.98 9.40 -16.36
C PRO A 72 -2.44 9.48 -16.39
N LEU A 73 -1.80 8.43 -16.87
CA LEU A 73 -0.34 8.36 -17.02
C LEU A 73 0.13 8.76 -18.41
N VAL A 74 -0.56 8.30 -19.45
CA VAL A 74 -0.19 8.58 -20.84
C VAL A 74 -1.41 8.84 -21.71
N VAL A 75 -1.20 9.66 -22.73
CA VAL A 75 -2.15 9.96 -23.79
C VAL A 75 -1.43 9.75 -25.12
N LEU A 76 -1.91 8.82 -25.94
CA LEU A 76 -1.29 8.40 -27.19
C LEU A 76 -2.29 8.44 -28.34
N LYS A 77 -1.83 8.80 -29.54
CA LYS A 77 -2.66 8.83 -30.74
C LYS A 77 -1.81 8.68 -32.00
N VAL A 78 -2.27 7.83 -32.90
CA VAL A 78 -1.64 7.63 -34.22
C VAL A 78 -1.59 8.96 -34.99
N GLY A 79 -0.38 9.35 -35.40
CA GLY A 79 -0.14 10.58 -36.18
C GLY A 79 0.17 11.81 -35.33
N GLU A 80 0.06 11.71 -34.00
CA GLU A 80 0.41 12.78 -33.05
C GLU A 80 1.52 12.29 -32.12
N GLU A 81 1.16 11.51 -31.09
CA GLU A 81 2.09 10.98 -30.11
C GLU A 81 1.98 9.46 -30.05
N ARG A 82 3.03 8.76 -30.49
CA ARG A 82 3.05 7.29 -30.52
C ARG A 82 3.85 6.68 -29.38
N GLN A 83 4.66 7.47 -28.67
CA GLN A 83 5.52 6.97 -27.62
C GLN A 83 5.73 8.02 -26.54
N VAL A 84 5.56 7.64 -25.28
CA VAL A 84 5.91 8.50 -24.14
C VAL A 84 7.03 7.85 -23.35
N ASN A 85 8.04 8.64 -23.00
CA ASN A 85 9.03 8.26 -22.01
C ASN A 85 8.49 8.66 -20.63
N LEU A 86 8.29 7.68 -19.75
CA LEU A 86 7.79 7.87 -18.40
C LEU A 86 8.91 8.24 -17.41
N GLY A 87 10.17 8.21 -17.86
CA GLY A 87 11.34 8.41 -17.02
C GLY A 87 11.51 7.22 -16.07
N GLU A 88 11.35 7.49 -14.78
CA GLU A 88 11.44 6.54 -13.68
C GLU A 88 10.18 6.68 -12.82
N LEU A 89 9.02 6.39 -13.39
CA LEU A 89 7.78 6.37 -12.61
C LEU A 89 7.76 5.09 -11.76
N GLU A 90 7.87 5.26 -10.44
CA GLU A 90 8.07 4.15 -9.50
C GLU A 90 6.80 3.83 -8.70
N PHE A 91 6.58 2.54 -8.45
CA PHE A 91 5.61 2.01 -7.50
C PHE A 91 6.33 1.04 -6.56
N PHE A 92 6.01 1.11 -5.27
CA PHE A 92 6.64 0.31 -4.20
C PHE A 92 5.56 -0.51 -3.53
N ASP A 93 5.74 -1.83 -3.45
CA ASP A 93 4.98 -2.87 -2.71
C ASP A 93 3.44 -2.88 -2.85
N ALA A 94 2.79 -1.73 -2.79
CA ALA A 94 1.39 -1.50 -3.03
C ALA A 94 0.95 -1.94 -4.43
N PRO A 95 -0.19 -2.65 -4.54
CA PRO A 95 -0.78 -2.98 -5.83
C PRO A 95 -1.10 -1.74 -6.65
N VAL A 96 -0.77 -1.78 -7.94
CA VAL A 96 -1.19 -0.78 -8.93
C VAL A 96 -1.94 -1.47 -10.06
N THR A 97 -3.07 -0.87 -10.47
CA THR A 97 -3.86 -1.33 -11.62
C THR A 97 -3.77 -0.33 -12.74
N PHE A 98 -3.28 -0.76 -13.90
CA PHE A 98 -3.23 0.04 -15.11
C PHE A 98 -4.44 -0.28 -15.97
N ARG A 99 -5.16 0.74 -16.46
CA ARG A 99 -6.33 0.55 -17.31
C ARG A 99 -6.30 1.42 -18.55
N LEU A 100 -6.78 0.86 -19.66
CA LEU A 100 -7.07 1.62 -20.86
C LEU A 100 -8.48 2.23 -20.73
N VAL A 101 -8.54 3.48 -20.28
CA VAL A 101 -9.81 4.19 -20.03
C VAL A 101 -10.41 4.82 -21.29
N GLN A 102 -9.59 4.98 -22.33
CA GLN A 102 -10.02 5.41 -23.66
C GLN A 102 -9.17 4.72 -24.72
N GLY A 103 -9.79 4.43 -25.87
CA GLY A 103 -9.16 3.74 -26.98
C GLY A 103 -9.17 2.22 -26.84
N LYS A 104 -8.70 1.52 -27.88
CA LYS A 104 -8.65 0.05 -27.93
C LYS A 104 -7.23 -0.51 -27.96
N GLY A 105 -6.23 0.37 -28.00
CA GLY A 105 -4.82 -0.01 -28.09
C GLY A 105 -4.49 -0.70 -29.43
N PRO A 106 -3.51 -1.61 -29.44
CA PRO A 106 -2.73 -2.06 -28.30
C PRO A 106 -1.79 -0.97 -27.77
N VAL A 107 -1.70 -0.84 -26.45
CA VAL A 107 -0.74 0.02 -25.76
C VAL A 107 0.23 -0.85 -24.97
N HIS A 108 1.52 -0.79 -25.32
CA HIS A 108 2.58 -1.55 -24.67
C HIS A 108 3.27 -0.67 -23.63
N VAL A 109 3.34 -1.16 -22.38
CA VAL A 109 4.06 -0.51 -21.28
C VAL A 109 5.26 -1.37 -20.93
N LEU A 110 6.43 -0.73 -20.78
CA LEU A 110 7.70 -1.41 -20.51
C LEU A 110 8.48 -0.71 -19.40
N GLY A 111 9.18 -1.51 -18.62
CA GLY A 111 9.81 -1.12 -17.38
C GLY A 111 10.69 -2.21 -16.77
N GLN A 112 10.88 -2.12 -15.47
CA GLN A 112 11.67 -3.06 -14.66
C GLN A 112 10.92 -3.40 -13.38
N HIS A 113 11.10 -4.64 -12.93
CA HIS A 113 10.66 -5.11 -11.63
C HIS A 113 11.91 -5.43 -10.82
N LEU A 114 12.12 -4.72 -9.71
CA LEU A 114 13.23 -4.95 -8.79
C LEU A 114 12.70 -5.71 -7.58
N GLN A 115 13.43 -6.73 -7.14
CA GLN A 115 13.14 -7.45 -5.90
C GLN A 115 14.36 -7.40 -4.99
N GLN A 116 14.11 -7.15 -3.71
CA GLN A 116 15.15 -7.14 -2.70
C GLN A 116 14.66 -7.91 -1.47
N GLU A 117 15.50 -8.83 -1.00
CA GLU A 117 15.33 -9.46 0.30
C GLU A 117 15.59 -8.43 1.40
N GLU A 118 14.62 -8.23 2.28
CA GLU A 118 14.83 -7.44 3.49
C GLU A 118 15.68 -8.27 4.45
N GLU A 119 16.84 -7.73 4.82
CA GLU A 119 17.62 -8.29 5.92
C GLU A 119 16.80 -8.13 7.18
N SER A 120 16.27 -9.24 7.70
CA SER A 120 15.60 -9.26 8.98
C SER A 120 16.64 -8.87 10.03
N GLU A 121 16.64 -7.62 10.48
CA GLU A 121 17.35 -7.22 11.70
C GLU A 121 16.63 -7.91 12.87
N MET A 122 16.92 -9.20 13.09
CA MET A 122 16.71 -9.82 14.38
C MET A 122 17.63 -9.06 15.33
N VAL A 123 17.08 -8.06 16.01
CA VAL A 123 17.72 -7.41 17.14
C VAL A 123 17.89 -8.51 18.18
N ASP A 124 19.08 -9.09 18.22
CA ASP A 124 19.49 -10.07 19.21
C ASP A 124 19.35 -9.43 20.59
N MET A 125 18.23 -9.69 21.25
CA MET A 125 17.93 -9.22 22.59
C MET A 125 18.46 -10.22 23.63
N GLU A 126 19.59 -10.89 23.34
CA GLU A 126 20.24 -11.84 24.23
C GLU A 126 21.65 -11.40 24.65
N GLU A 127 21.83 -10.22 25.26
CA GLU A 127 22.94 -10.03 26.22
C GLU A 127 22.80 -8.74 27.07
N PHE A 128 21.87 -8.74 28.04
CA PHE A 128 22.12 -8.03 29.29
C PHE A 128 22.36 -9.10 30.36
N GLY A 129 23.65 -9.41 30.54
CA GLY A 129 24.13 -10.45 31.43
C GLY A 129 23.67 -10.28 32.87
N ASP A 130 23.18 -11.40 33.43
CA ASP A 130 23.28 -11.70 34.84
C ASP A 130 24.76 -11.73 35.24
N GLU A 131 25.19 -10.81 36.11
CA GLU A 131 26.30 -11.03 37.05
C GLU A 131 25.93 -10.43 38.42
N ASP A 132 25.58 -11.34 39.35
CA ASP A 132 25.85 -11.38 40.79
C ASP A 132 25.86 -10.09 41.64
N ASP A 133 25.02 -10.08 42.69
CA ASP A 133 25.55 -9.97 44.07
C ASP A 133 24.56 -10.58 45.09
N GLU A 134 24.98 -11.66 45.74
CA GLU A 134 24.31 -12.32 46.87
C GLU A 134 24.54 -11.55 48.19
N ASP A 135 23.57 -11.68 49.10
CA ASP A 135 23.67 -11.49 50.56
C ASP A 135 23.95 -10.11 51.18
N LEU A 136 22.89 -9.49 51.71
CA LEU A 136 22.88 -8.99 53.11
C LEU A 136 21.51 -9.23 53.77
N GLU A 137 21.46 -10.22 54.67
CA GLU A 137 20.41 -10.42 55.66
C GLU A 137 20.41 -9.32 56.76
N ASP A 138 19.27 -9.25 57.48
CA ASP A 138 19.00 -8.57 58.76
C ASP A 138 18.70 -7.05 58.75
N GLU A 139 17.43 -6.65 58.98
CA GLU A 139 16.80 -6.64 60.31
C GLU A 139 15.30 -6.29 60.21
N GLU A 140 14.48 -7.00 61.00
CA GLU A 140 13.09 -6.69 61.26
C GLU A 140 12.87 -5.26 61.78
N HIS A 141 11.84 -4.58 61.29
CA HIS A 141 11.02 -3.75 62.18
C HIS A 141 9.54 -3.75 61.74
N VAL A 142 8.71 -4.24 62.64
CA VAL A 142 7.28 -4.50 62.49
C VAL A 142 6.44 -3.28 62.93
N ILE A 143 5.22 -3.17 62.34
CA ILE A 143 3.95 -2.50 62.78
C ILE A 143 3.95 -0.95 62.86
N LYS A 144 2.98 -0.18 62.33
CA LYS A 144 1.49 -0.22 62.41
C LYS A 144 0.89 0.57 61.23
N ALA A 145 -0.09 0.08 60.46
CA ALA A 145 -1.54 0.04 60.71
C ALA A 145 -2.20 1.41 60.94
N ASP A 146 -3.03 1.85 59.98
CA ASP A 146 -4.26 2.66 60.08
C ASP A 146 -4.79 2.77 58.62
N GLU A 147 -5.66 1.88 58.13
CA GLU A 147 -7.13 1.89 58.23
C GLU A 147 -7.75 3.30 58.07
N ASP A 148 -8.32 3.61 56.90
CA ASP A 148 -9.70 4.16 56.82
C ASP A 148 -10.25 4.20 55.37
N GLY A 149 -11.49 3.74 55.19
CA GLY A 149 -12.46 4.54 54.41
C GLY A 149 -12.74 4.21 52.93
N ASN A 150 -13.39 3.09 52.65
CA ASN A 150 -14.12 2.78 51.41
C ASN A 150 -15.37 3.70 51.18
N PRO A 151 -16.29 3.40 50.23
CA PRO A 151 -16.45 3.77 48.80
C PRO A 151 -17.56 4.84 48.54
N LYS A 152 -17.84 5.23 47.27
CA LYS A 152 -19.19 5.09 46.62
C LYS A 152 -19.39 5.82 45.26
N LYS A 153 -19.97 5.02 44.34
CA LYS A 153 -21.14 5.25 43.44
C LYS A 153 -20.98 6.12 42.16
N LYS A 154 -21.23 5.53 40.97
CA LYS A 154 -22.50 5.49 40.16
C LYS A 154 -22.96 6.92 39.75
N GLN A 155 -23.27 7.26 38.49
CA GLN A 155 -24.43 6.73 37.74
C GLN A 155 -24.62 7.40 36.34
N LYS A 156 -24.91 6.55 35.33
CA LYS A 156 -25.83 6.64 34.15
C LYS A 156 -25.90 7.85 33.18
N LEU A 157 -25.73 7.50 31.90
CA LEU A 157 -26.68 7.62 30.75
C LEU A 157 -27.97 8.44 30.95
N SER A 158 -28.23 9.35 29.99
CA SER A 158 -29.53 9.46 29.31
C SER A 158 -29.41 10.06 27.91
N LYS A 159 -29.91 9.32 26.91
CA LYS A 159 -30.44 9.81 25.63
C LYS A 159 -31.90 10.19 25.87
N ASP A 160 -32.39 11.26 25.26
CA ASP A 160 -33.76 11.43 24.73
C ASP A 160 -33.81 12.80 24.01
N ALA A 161 -33.97 12.85 22.68
CA ALA A 161 -35.23 12.77 21.93
C ALA A 161 -36.06 14.06 21.96
N LYS A 162 -36.21 14.73 20.80
CA LYS A 162 -37.46 14.81 20.02
C LYS A 162 -37.45 15.94 18.98
N LYS A 163 -37.50 15.50 17.71
CA LYS A 163 -38.44 15.93 16.66
C LYS A 163 -39.54 16.90 17.12
N SER A 164 -39.67 18.03 16.43
CA SER A 164 -40.96 18.64 16.14
C SER A 164 -41.02 19.14 14.69
N LYS A 165 -42.03 18.64 13.98
CA LYS A 165 -42.51 19.11 12.68
C LYS A 165 -43.25 20.44 12.88
N ASN A 166 -43.19 21.31 11.88
CA ASN A 166 -44.29 22.14 11.37
C ASN A 166 -43.73 23.02 10.24
N HIS A 167 -44.47 23.49 9.24
CA HIS A 167 -45.72 23.11 8.58
C HIS A 167 -45.72 23.97 7.29
N LYS A 168 -46.50 23.54 6.29
CA LYS A 168 -46.80 24.22 5.02
C LYS A 168 -47.08 25.72 5.15
N GLY A 169 -46.77 26.47 4.09
CA GLY A 169 -47.38 27.77 3.84
C GLY A 169 -47.05 28.36 2.47
N LYS A 170 -47.95 28.09 1.51
CA LYS A 170 -48.15 28.74 0.19
C LYS A 170 -47.11 28.58 -0.91
#